data_AF-B1VB49-F1
#
_entry.id   AF-B1VB49-F1
#
_cell.length_a   1.000
_cell.length_b   1.000
_cell.length_c   1.000
_cell.angle_alpha   90.00
_cell.angle_beta   90.00
_cell.angle_gamma   90.00
#
_symmetry.space_group_name_H-M   'P 1'
#
loop_
_entity.id
_entity.type
_entity.pdbx_description
1 polymer ?
#
loop_
_entity_poly.entity_id
_entity_poly.type
_entity_poly.pdbx_seq_one_letter_code
_entity_poly.pdbx_strand_id
1 'polypeptide(L)'
;MNVQNIGIDLVEIKKIQKIGIQVIATRILSSQEKKIFLTFCNQERQLTFLGGRWAAKEALFKALTAQNLNNSQSNYHDWSILNDSNNAPYLENPQWKNRVFLSITHTHNYALAMVLILQKEKKL
;
A
#
# COMPACT_ATOMS: atom_id res chain seq x y z
N MET A 1 18.64 -11.50 7.98
CA MET A 1 18.44 -10.23 7.26
C MET A 1 18.18 -9.12 8.26
N ASN A 2 18.76 -7.93 8.08
CA ASN A 2 18.54 -6.77 8.96
C ASN A 2 17.48 -5.84 8.37
N VAL A 3 16.67 -5.21 9.24
CA VAL A 3 15.74 -4.15 8.83
C VAL A 3 16.56 -2.94 8.39
N GLN A 4 16.31 -2.47 7.17
CA GLN A 4 16.92 -1.27 6.59
C GLN A 4 16.12 -0.02 6.95
N ASN A 5 14.81 -0.04 6.72
CA ASN A 5 13.91 1.09 6.95
C ASN A 5 12.52 0.61 7.36
N ILE A 6 11.76 1.53 7.98
CA ILE A 6 10.36 1.34 8.35
C ILE A 6 9.51 2.49 7.82
N GLY A 7 8.24 2.24 7.61
CA GLY A 7 7.25 3.27 7.28
C GLY A 7 5.90 2.94 7.87
N ILE A 8 5.18 3.96 8.31
CA ILE A 8 3.84 3.84 8.88
C ILE A 8 2.98 4.99 8.41
N ASP A 9 1.72 4.69 8.14
CA ASP A 9 0.72 5.69 7.77
C ASP A 9 -0.68 5.33 8.29
N LEU A 10 -1.48 6.37 8.52
CA LEU A 10 -2.85 6.30 9.01
C LEU A 10 -3.74 7.16 8.11
N VAL A 11 -4.79 6.55 7.56
CA VAL A 11 -5.76 7.22 6.70
C VAL A 11 -7.13 7.20 7.36
N GLU A 12 -7.76 8.38 7.43
CA GLU A 12 -9.15 8.50 7.87
C GLU A 12 -10.10 8.13 6.71
N ILE A 13 -10.98 7.16 6.93
CA ILE A 13 -11.94 6.67 5.92
C ILE A 13 -12.93 7.76 5.50
N LYS A 14 -13.34 8.62 6.45
CA LYS A 14 -14.22 9.76 6.16
C LYS A 14 -13.60 10.73 5.16
N LYS A 15 -12.27 10.84 5.09
CA LYS A 15 -11.58 11.67 4.09
C LYS A 15 -11.82 11.12 2.67
N ILE A 16 -11.80 9.79 2.51
CA ILE A 16 -12.08 9.13 1.23
C ILE A 16 -13.53 9.34 0.83
N GLN A 17 -14.47 9.21 1.78
CA GLN A 17 -15.89 9.48 1.54
C GLN A 17 -16.12 10.91 1.05
N LYS A 18 -15.48 11.90 1.68
CA LYS A 18 -15.59 13.33 1.30
C LYS A 18 -15.01 13.62 -0.08
N ILE A 19 -13.87 13.01 -0.43
CA ILE A 19 -13.23 13.23 -1.75
C ILE A 19 -13.97 12.46 -2.86
N GLY A 20 -14.50 11.28 -2.54
CA GLY A 20 -15.19 10.41 -3.47
C GLY A 20 -14.39 9.14 -3.79
N ILE A 21 -15.07 8.00 -3.68
CA ILE A 21 -14.50 6.66 -3.91
C ILE A 21 -13.83 6.56 -5.29
N GLN A 22 -14.50 7.00 -6.35
CA GLN A 22 -13.99 6.86 -7.72
C GLN A 22 -12.79 7.78 -8.01
N VAL A 23 -12.78 8.96 -7.40
CA VAL A 23 -11.66 9.92 -7.51
C VAL A 23 -10.42 9.33 -6.86
N ILE A 24 -10.55 8.81 -5.63
CA ILE A 24 -9.45 8.17 -4.94
C ILE A 24 -9.01 6.90 -5.67
N ALA A 25 -9.94 6.02 -6.06
CA ALA A 25 -9.63 4.80 -6.80
C ALA A 25 -8.81 5.08 -8.07
N THR A 26 -9.20 6.11 -8.83
CA THR A 26 -8.52 6.53 -10.06
C THR A 26 -7.17 7.17 -9.81
N ARG A 27 -6.92 7.71 -8.61
CA ARG A 27 -5.64 8.34 -8.26
C ARG A 27 -4.63 7.37 -7.64
N ILE A 28 -5.12 6.37 -6.88
CA ILE A 28 -4.22 5.55 -6.06
C ILE A 28 -4.08 4.12 -6.54
N LEU A 29 -5.05 3.53 -7.24
CA LEU A 29 -5.03 2.09 -7.51
C LEU A 29 -4.25 1.76 -8.78
N SER A 30 -3.36 0.77 -8.72
CA SER A 30 -2.77 0.20 -9.92
C SER A 30 -3.83 -0.52 -10.78
N SER A 31 -3.48 -0.87 -12.01
CA SER A 31 -4.38 -1.61 -12.89
C SER A 31 -4.82 -2.96 -12.29
N GLN A 32 -3.94 -3.62 -11.55
CA GLN A 32 -4.23 -4.90 -10.89
C GLN A 32 -5.14 -4.70 -9.67
N GLU A 33 -4.87 -3.70 -8.84
CA GLU A 33 -5.73 -3.38 -7.69
C GLU A 33 -7.11 -2.90 -8.13
N LYS A 34 -7.19 -2.16 -9.24
CA LYS A 34 -8.46 -1.69 -9.80
C LYS A 34 -9.35 -2.86 -10.25
N LYS A 35 -8.77 -3.93 -10.82
CA LYS A 35 -9.53 -5.15 -11.16
C LYS A 35 -10.19 -5.77 -9.93
N ILE A 36 -9.46 -5.84 -8.81
CA ILE A 36 -9.98 -6.34 -7.53
C ILE A 36 -11.06 -5.39 -6.99
N PHE A 37 -10.78 -4.09 -6.98
CA PHE A 37 -11.69 -3.07 -6.48
C PHE A 37 -13.06 -3.09 -7.18
N LEU A 38 -13.08 -3.32 -8.50
CA LEU A 38 -14.31 -3.38 -9.29
C LEU A 38 -15.18 -4.60 -8.99
N THR A 39 -14.68 -5.61 -8.27
CA THR A 39 -15.52 -6.76 -7.85
C THR A 39 -16.34 -6.46 -6.60
N PHE A 40 -16.06 -5.36 -5.88
CA PHE A 40 -16.77 -5.03 -4.65
C PHE A 40 -18.10 -4.33 -4.92
N CYS A 41 -19.19 -4.94 -4.47
CA CYS A 41 -20.53 -4.34 -4.52
C CYS A 41 -20.84 -3.43 -3.30
N ASN A 42 -20.16 -3.65 -2.16
CA ASN A 42 -20.38 -2.90 -0.93
C ASN A 42 -19.48 -1.65 -0.86
N GLN A 43 -20.08 -0.48 -0.64
CA GLN A 43 -19.35 0.78 -0.44
C GLN A 43 -18.41 0.77 0.76
N GLU A 44 -18.77 0.14 1.88
CA GLU A 44 -17.88 0.05 3.05
C GLU A 44 -16.63 -0.76 2.72
N ARG A 45 -16.78 -1.85 1.95
CA ARG A 45 -15.64 -2.64 1.46
C ARG A 45 -14.76 -1.84 0.51
N GLN A 46 -15.37 -1.06 -0.38
CA GLN A 46 -14.63 -0.17 -1.28
C GLN A 46 -13.83 0.87 -0.49
N LEU A 47 -14.45 1.49 0.51
CA LEU A 47 -13.81 2.50 1.36
C LEU A 47 -12.64 1.94 2.17
N THR A 48 -12.85 0.81 2.85
CA THR A 48 -11.81 0.14 3.64
C THR A 48 -10.67 -0.36 2.75
N PHE A 49 -10.96 -0.86 1.56
CA PHE A 49 -9.95 -1.25 0.57
C PHE A 49 -9.10 -0.05 0.12
N LEU A 50 -9.76 1.06 -0.27
CA LEU A 50 -9.05 2.28 -0.68
C LEU A 50 -8.22 2.86 0.47
N GLY A 51 -8.76 2.88 1.70
CA GLY A 51 -8.05 3.34 2.88
C GLY A 51 -6.80 2.52 3.16
N GLY A 52 -6.93 1.20 3.12
CA GLY A 52 -5.80 0.29 3.30
C GLY A 52 -4.73 0.46 2.22
N ARG A 53 -5.12 0.59 0.95
CA ARG A 53 -4.17 0.81 -0.16
C ARG A 53 -3.49 2.17 -0.10
N TRP A 54 -4.24 3.21 0.27
CA TRP A 54 -3.65 4.53 0.44
C TRP A 54 -2.61 4.51 1.56
N ALA A 55 -2.99 4.05 2.77
CA ALA A 55 -2.08 3.96 3.90
C ALA A 55 -0.84 3.11 3.57
N ALA A 56 -1.02 1.97 2.89
CA ALA A 56 0.10 1.08 2.58
C ALA A 56 1.08 1.70 1.57
N LYS A 57 0.60 2.47 0.59
CA LYS A 57 1.49 3.17 -0.35
C LYS A 57 2.21 4.34 0.30
N GLU A 58 1.55 5.10 1.15
CA GLU A 58 2.20 6.17 1.94
C GLU A 58 3.29 5.60 2.87
N ALA A 59 2.97 4.53 3.60
CA ALA A 59 3.92 3.82 4.45
C ALA A 59 5.11 3.30 3.64
N LEU A 60 4.85 2.73 2.45
CA LEU A 60 5.90 2.28 1.54
C LEU A 60 6.79 3.43 1.08
N PHE A 61 6.21 4.55 0.66
CA PHE A 61 6.98 5.71 0.21
C PHE A 61 7.85 6.27 1.32
N LYS A 62 7.33 6.42 2.54
CA LYS A 62 8.12 6.82 3.72
C LYS A 62 9.32 5.90 3.97
N ALA A 63 9.11 4.58 3.89
CA ALA A 63 10.19 3.60 4.06
C ALA A 63 11.25 3.69 2.95
N LEU A 64 10.86 4.09 1.73
CA LEU A 64 11.76 4.30 0.60
C LEU A 64 12.50 5.66 0.66
N THR A 65 11.84 6.73 1.14
CA THR A 65 12.43 8.09 1.20
C THR A 65 13.54 8.19 2.25
N ALA A 66 13.46 7.42 3.33
CA ALA A 66 14.40 7.49 4.45
C ALA A 66 15.89 7.38 4.05
N GLN A 67 16.21 6.90 2.84
CA GLN A 67 17.58 6.83 2.31
C GLN A 67 17.69 7.25 0.82
N ASN A 68 16.80 8.09 0.29
CA ASN A 68 16.75 8.43 -1.14
C ASN A 68 16.74 7.19 -2.07
N LEU A 69 16.11 6.08 -1.64
CA LEU A 69 16.18 4.80 -2.35
C LEU A 69 15.47 4.83 -3.71
N ASN A 70 14.56 5.80 -3.90
CA ASN A 70 13.89 6.11 -5.18
C ASN A 70 13.38 7.54 -5.16
N ASN A 71 13.74 8.35 -6.17
CA ASN A 71 13.23 9.72 -6.37
C ASN A 71 11.87 9.75 -7.11
N SER A 72 11.40 8.61 -7.62
CA SER A 72 10.16 8.47 -8.40
C SER A 72 8.93 8.12 -7.54
N GLN A 73 8.75 8.81 -6.41
CA GLN A 73 7.67 8.54 -5.44
C GLN A 73 6.32 9.13 -5.84
N SER A 74 6.21 9.73 -7.02
CA SER A 74 5.09 10.60 -7.37
C SER A 74 3.86 9.89 -7.92
N ASN A 75 3.95 8.59 -8.25
CA ASN A 75 2.86 7.90 -8.93
C ASN A 75 2.43 6.60 -8.22
N TYR A 76 1.30 6.65 -7.53
CA TYR A 76 0.73 5.51 -6.81
C TYR A 76 0.43 4.31 -7.73
N HIS A 77 0.10 4.57 -9.00
CA HIS A 77 -0.31 3.54 -9.96
C HIS A 77 0.79 2.52 -10.29
N ASP A 78 2.05 2.93 -10.13
CA ASP A 78 3.21 2.10 -10.46
C ASP A 78 3.53 1.07 -9.36
N TRP A 79 2.85 1.18 -8.21
CA TRP A 79 3.05 0.32 -7.05
C TRP A 79 1.79 -0.52 -6.82
N SER A 80 1.89 -1.83 -7.00
CA SER A 80 0.76 -2.74 -6.79
C SER A 80 0.90 -3.48 -5.48
N ILE A 81 -0.07 -3.31 -4.58
CA ILE A 81 -0.18 -4.08 -3.34
C ILE A 81 -1.32 -5.09 -3.52
N LEU A 82 -0.98 -6.36 -3.54
CA LEU A 82 -1.92 -7.46 -3.73
C LEU A 82 -2.03 -8.28 -2.44
N ASN A 83 -2.86 -9.31 -2.47
CA ASN A 83 -3.03 -10.25 -1.37
C ASN A 83 -2.68 -11.65 -1.86
N ASP A 84 -1.96 -12.42 -1.06
CA ASP A 84 -1.66 -13.83 -1.36
C ASP A 84 -2.88 -14.74 -1.10
N SER A 85 -2.71 -16.05 -1.25
CA SER A 85 -3.77 -17.04 -0.99
C SER A 85 -4.26 -17.06 0.46
N ASN A 86 -3.46 -16.55 1.41
CA ASN A 86 -3.81 -16.42 2.82
C ASN A 86 -4.39 -15.03 3.16
N ASN A 87 -4.66 -14.20 2.15
CA ASN A 87 -5.03 -12.80 2.26
C ASN A 87 -3.96 -11.90 2.89
N ALA A 88 -2.71 -12.33 3.03
CA ALA A 88 -1.63 -11.47 3.50
C ALA A 88 -1.24 -10.46 2.41
N PRO A 89 -1.12 -9.16 2.73
CA PRO A 89 -0.78 -8.16 1.73
C PRO A 89 0.70 -8.23 1.36
N TYR A 90 1.02 -8.07 0.08
CA TYR A 90 2.39 -8.06 -0.42
C TYR A 90 2.57 -7.05 -1.55
N LEU A 91 3.81 -6.57 -1.73
CA LEU A 91 4.17 -5.69 -2.84
C LEU A 91 4.50 -6.52 -4.09
N GLU A 92 3.73 -6.37 -5.15
CA GLU A 92 4.00 -6.97 -6.46
C GLU A 92 5.04 -6.12 -7.21
N ASN A 93 6.32 -6.34 -6.86
CA ASN A 93 7.44 -5.71 -7.53
C ASN A 93 8.69 -6.61 -7.50
N PRO A 94 9.20 -7.11 -8.65
CA PRO A 94 10.35 -8.00 -8.71
C PRO A 94 11.62 -7.45 -8.05
N GLN A 95 11.87 -6.14 -8.12
CA GLN A 95 13.05 -5.49 -7.53
C GLN A 95 13.07 -5.56 -6.01
N TRP A 96 11.89 -5.65 -5.40
CA TRP A 96 11.65 -5.61 -3.96
C TRP A 96 11.16 -6.95 -3.39
N LYS A 97 11.17 -8.01 -4.21
CA LYS A 97 10.76 -9.36 -3.82
C LYS A 97 11.52 -9.82 -2.58
N ASN A 98 10.78 -10.38 -1.61
CA ASN A 98 11.29 -10.86 -0.32
C ASN A 98 12.01 -9.81 0.54
N ARG A 99 11.87 -8.52 0.21
CA ARG A 99 12.51 -7.43 0.95
C ARG A 99 11.51 -6.47 1.57
N VAL A 100 10.28 -6.41 1.04
CA VAL A 100 9.22 -5.56 1.57
C VAL A 100 8.20 -6.43 2.28
N PHE A 101 8.01 -6.17 3.56
CA PHE A 101 6.96 -6.76 4.38
C PHE A 101 5.97 -5.67 4.72
N LEU A 102 4.68 -5.95 4.63
CA LEU A 102 3.65 -5.01 5.02
C LEU A 102 2.50 -5.66 5.75
N SER A 103 1.85 -4.87 6.59
CA SER A 103 0.64 -5.25 7.31
C SER A 103 -0.35 -4.10 7.23
N ILE A 104 -1.62 -4.44 7.04
CA ILE A 104 -2.72 -3.48 6.90
C ILE A 104 -3.81 -3.88 7.89
N THR A 105 -4.29 -2.91 8.66
CA THR A 105 -5.46 -3.08 9.52
C THR A 105 -6.42 -1.91 9.31
N HIS A 106 -7.69 -2.11 9.62
CA HIS A 106 -8.69 -1.05 9.53
C HIS A 106 -9.79 -1.22 10.57
N THR A 107 -10.42 -0.09 10.86
CA THR A 107 -11.70 0.01 11.54
C THR A 107 -12.69 0.67 10.57
N HIS A 108 -13.90 0.95 11.02
CA HIS A 108 -14.83 1.77 10.26
C HIS A 108 -14.31 3.20 9.99
N ASN A 109 -13.47 3.74 10.89
CA ASN A 109 -13.04 5.14 10.81
C ASN A 109 -11.64 5.32 10.21
N TYR A 110 -10.75 4.33 10.37
CA TYR A 110 -9.34 4.46 10.02
C TYR A 110 -8.79 3.21 9.35
N ALA A 111 -7.84 3.40 8.45
CA ALA A 111 -6.96 2.35 7.95
C ALA A 111 -5.52 2.68 8.29
N LEU A 112 -4.78 1.70 8.81
CA LEU A 112 -3.37 1.82 9.14
C LEU A 112 -2.58 0.82 8.32
N ALA A 113 -1.40 1.22 7.89
CA ALA A 113 -0.43 0.30 7.31
C ALA A 113 0.97 0.52 7.87
N MET A 114 1.69 -0.59 8.00
CA MET A 114 3.10 -0.62 8.35
C MET A 114 3.87 -1.33 7.24
N VAL A 115 5.05 -0.81 6.92
CA VAL A 115 5.99 -1.37 5.95
C VAL A 115 7.37 -1.52 6.60
N LEU A 116 8.01 -2.66 6.38
CA LEU A 116 9.39 -2.94 6.73
C LEU A 116 10.17 -3.28 5.47
N ILE A 117 11.32 -2.65 5.28
CA ILE A 117 12.24 -2.93 4.18
C ILE A 117 13.49 -3.58 4.74
N LEU A 118 13.87 -4.75 4.22
CA LEU A 118 15.10 -5.43 4.59
C LEU A 118 16.27 -5.01 3.69
N GLN A 119 17.47 -5.02 4.27
CA GLN A 119 18.72 -4.82 3.53
C GLN A 119 18.84 -5.87 2.43
N LYS A 120 19.32 -5.45 1.25
CA LYS A 120 19.62 -6.37 0.16
C LYS A 120 20.78 -7.27 0.59
N GLU A 121 20.64 -8.58 0.44
CA GLU A 121 21.77 -9.48 0.64
C GLU A 121 22.87 -9.11 -0.37
N LYS A 122 24.08 -8.88 0.14
CA LYS A 122 25.26 -8.82 -0.73
C LYS A 122 25.49 -10.25 -1.21
N LYS A 123 25.33 -10.49 -2.52
CA LYS A 123 25.89 -11.71 -3.11
C LYS A 123 27.41 -11.62 -2.90
N LEU A 124 27.93 -12.58 -2.15
CA LEU A 124 29.36 -12.84 -2.01
C LEU A 124 29.94 -13.23 -3.39
#